data_AF-A0A966ZBC1-F1
#
_entry.id   AF-A0A966ZBC1-F1
#
_cell.length_a   1.000
_cell.length_b   1.000
_cell.length_c   1.000
_cell.angle_alpha   90.00
_cell.angle_beta   90.00
_cell.angle_gamma   90.00
#
_symmetry.space_group_name_H-M   'P 1'
#
loop_
_entity.id
_entity.type
_entity.pdbx_description
1 polymer ?
#
loop_
_entity_poly.entity_id
_entity_poly.type
_entity_poly.pdbx_seq_one_letter_code
_entity_poly.pdbx_strand_id
1 'polypeptide(L)' 'MQNGELLRTAEDGGMDVFVTGDTTLRYEQNLTGRHLAIVVLSVNYWPILKDHAGKILAAIEVARPGWFVVADCGKFSR' A
#
# COMPACT_ATOMS: atom_id res chain seq x y z
N MET A 1 5.14 -7.84 -19.04
CA MET A 1 4.26 -7.90 -17.86
C MET A 1 3.29 -6.74 -17.99
N GLN A 2 2.00 -7.02 -18.02
CA GLN A 2 1.00 -5.97 -18.24
C GLN A 2 0.84 -5.19 -16.93
N ASN A 3 0.82 -3.86 -17.00
CA ASN A 3 0.63 -3.01 -15.83
C ASN A 3 -0.63 -3.45 -15.07
N GLY A 4 -0.45 -3.94 -13.84
CA GLY A 4 -1.56 -4.31 -12.95
C GLY A 4 -1.91 -5.79 -12.83
N GLU A 5 -1.16 -6.70 -13.47
CA GLU A 5 -1.32 -8.15 -13.31
C GLU A 5 -1.11 -8.61 -11.86
N LEU A 6 -0.07 -8.09 -11.19
CA LEU A 6 0.20 -8.38 -9.77
C LEU A 6 -1.01 -8.07 -8.88
N LEU A 7 -1.58 -6.88 -9.05
CA LEU A 7 -2.73 -6.44 -8.26
C LEU A 7 -3.97 -7.27 -8.58
N ARG A 8 -4.16 -7.65 -9.85
CA ARG A 8 -5.28 -8.51 -10.25
C ARG A 8 -5.17 -9.91 -9.65
N THR A 9 -3.99 -10.52 -9.69
CA THR A 9 -3.75 -11.83 -9.07
C THR A 9 -3.94 -11.79 -7.56
N ALA A 10 -3.57 -10.68 -6.91
CA ALA A 10 -3.85 -10.48 -5.49
C ALA A 10 -5.36 -10.42 -5.20
N GLU A 11 -6.12 -9.66 -5.99
CA GLU A 11 -7.58 -9.59 -5.89
C GLU A 11 -8.24 -10.94 -6.15
N ASP A 12 -7.88 -11.63 -7.24
CA ASP A 12 -8.39 -12.95 -7.62
C ASP A 12 -8.02 -14.02 -6.57
N GLY A 13 -6.90 -13.82 -5.86
CA GLY A 13 -6.45 -14.63 -4.73
C GLY A 13 -7.15 -14.34 -3.41
N GLY A 14 -8.09 -13.37 -3.37
CA GLY A 14 -8.84 -13.01 -2.17
C GLY A 14 -8.06 -12.14 -1.17
N MET A 15 -7.03 -11.42 -1.62
CA MET A 15 -6.35 -10.44 -0.77
C MET A 15 -7.19 -9.18 -0.63
N ASP A 16 -7.33 -8.68 0.60
CA ASP A 16 -8.08 -7.45 0.87
C ASP A 16 -7.21 -6.18 0.81
N VAL A 17 -5.93 -6.31 1.17
CA VAL A 17 -5.01 -5.17 1.33
C VAL A 17 -3.66 -5.45 0.67
N PHE A 18 -3.20 -4.52 -0.17
CA PHE A 18 -1.86 -4.48 -0.74
C PHE A 18 -1.03 -3.36 -0.09
N VAL A 19 0.04 -3.75 0.60
CA VAL A 19 0.97 -2.80 1.24
C VAL A 19 2.20 -2.62 0.36
N THR A 20 2.56 -1.37 0.04
CA THR A 20 3.71 -1.06 -0.81
C THR A 20 4.47 0.19 -0.34
N GLY A 21 5.78 0.23 -0.56
CA GLY A 21 6.59 1.45 -0.40
C GLY A 21 6.65 2.30 -1.67
N ASP A 22 5.95 1.89 -2.72
CA ASP A 22 5.90 2.61 -3.99
C ASP A 22 4.87 3.74 -3.96
N THR A 23 5.34 4.97 -3.85
CA THR A 23 4.50 6.17 -3.85
C THR A 23 4.02 6.61 -5.23
N THR A 24 4.64 6.11 -6.32
CA THR A 24 4.23 6.48 -7.69
C THR A 24 3.02 5.67 -8.14
N LEU A 25 2.71 4.56 -7.46
CA LEU A 25 1.59 3.67 -7.75
C LEU A 25 0.21 4.38 -7.77
N ARG A 26 0.06 5.50 -7.03
CA ARG A 26 -1.14 6.35 -7.08
C ARG A 26 -1.38 6.96 -8.47
N TYR A 27 -0.32 7.17 -9.25
CA TYR A 27 -0.34 7.84 -10.54
C TYR A 27 -0.19 6.87 -11.72
N GLU A 28 0.46 5.73 -11.53
CA GLU A 28 0.78 4.80 -12.63
C GLU A 28 -0.22 3.66 -12.83
N GLN A 29 -1.09 3.38 -11.86
CA GLN A 29 -2.12 2.37 -11.98
C GLN A 29 -3.47 3.07 -12.04
N ASN A 30 -4.28 2.82 -13.06
CA ASN A 30 -5.68 3.22 -13.05
C ASN A 30 -6.38 2.38 -11.97
N LEU A 31 -6.33 2.82 -10.72
CA LEU A 31 -6.89 2.15 -9.54
C LEU A 31 -8.43 2.13 -9.56
N THR A 32 -9.02 2.85 -10.50
CA THR A 32 -10.45 2.94 -10.72
C THR A 32 -11.04 1.57 -11.00
N GLY A 33 -11.91 1.10 -10.11
CA GLY A 33 -12.62 -0.18 -10.25
C GLY A 33 -11.97 -1.38 -9.56
N ARG A 34 -10.84 -1.20 -8.85
CA ARG A 34 -10.25 -2.25 -8.01
C ARG A 34 -10.96 -2.36 -6.67
N HIS A 35 -11.13 -3.59 -6.18
CA HIS A 35 -11.61 -3.89 -4.84
C HIS A 35 -10.47 -4.05 -3.84
N LEU A 36 -9.21 -4.14 -4.28
CA LEU A 36 -8.06 -4.16 -3.40
C LEU A 36 -7.89 -2.81 -2.68
N ALA A 37 -7.76 -2.82 -1.36
CA ALA A 37 -7.31 -1.65 -0.63
C ALA A 37 -5.79 -1.51 -0.78
N ILE A 38 -5.29 -0.28 -0.94
CA ILE A 38 -3.86 -0.01 -1.10
C ILE A 38 -3.37 0.82 0.08
N VAL A 39 -2.36 0.32 0.78
CA VAL A 39 -1.64 1.03 1.84
C VAL A 39 -0.24 1.36 1.34
N VAL A 40 0.06 2.66 1.23
CA VAL A 40 1.38 3.13 0.81
C VAL A 40 2.18 3.59 2.02
N LEU A 41 3.38 3.05 2.17
CA LEU A 41 4.35 3.43 3.20
C LEU A 41 5.10 4.69 2.74
N SER A 42 5.24 5.70 3.59
CA SER A 42 5.95 6.94 3.24
C SER A 42 7.46 6.76 2.99
N VAL A 43 8.02 5.63 3.44
CA VAL A 43 9.43 5.25 3.30
C VAL A 43 9.56 3.76 3.07
N ASN A 44 10.57 3.35 2.31
CA ASN A 44 10.93 1.95 2.12
C ASN A 44 12.27 1.63 2.81
N TYR A 45 12.34 1.90 4.12
CA TYR A 45 13.54 1.67 4.93
C TYR A 45 13.18 0.97 6.24
N TRP A 46 13.58 -0.30 6.34
CA TRP A 46 13.17 -1.19 7.43
C TRP A 46 13.42 -0.63 8.84
N PRO A 47 14.57 0.00 9.16
CA PRO A 47 14.79 0.56 10.49
C PRO A 47 13.80 1.63 10.90
N ILE A 48 13.21 2.38 9.96
CA ILE A 48 12.14 3.33 10.26
C ILE A 48 10.79 2.61 10.35
N LEU A 49 10.54 1.65 9.45
CA LEU A 49 9.27 0.92 9.40
C LEU A 49 9.02 0.09 10.66
N LYS A 50 10.05 -0.58 11.20
CA LYS A 50 9.91 -1.40 12.41
C LYS A 50 9.43 -0.58 13.62
N ASP A 51 9.85 0.67 13.73
CA ASP A 51 9.48 1.59 14.81
C ASP A 51 8.07 2.15 14.62
N HIS A 52 7.49 1.97 13.43
CA HIS A 52 6.16 2.44 13.03
C HIS A 52 5.16 1.32 12.73
N ALA A 53 5.45 0.07 13.10
CA ALA A 53 4.60 -1.08 12.83
C ALA A 53 3.14 -0.86 13.29
N GLY A 54 2.92 -0.20 14.43
CA GLY A 54 1.59 0.14 14.92
C GLY A 54 0.81 1.09 13.99
N LYS A 55 1.48 2.05 13.35
CA LYS A 55 0.84 2.93 12.35
C LYS A 55 0.47 2.18 11.09
N ILE A 56 1.34 1.26 10.65
CA ILE A 56 1.09 0.41 9.49
C ILE A 56 -0.13 -0.47 9.76
N LEU A 57 -0.19 -1.08 10.95
CA LEU A 57 -1.34 -1.88 11.38
C LEU A 57 -2.63 -1.05 11.38
N ALA A 58 -2.62 0.13 12.01
CA ALA A 58 -3.80 1.01 12.04
C ALA A 58 -4.26 1.41 10.62
N ALA A 59 -3.33 1.65 9.69
CA ALA A 59 -3.65 1.94 8.30
C ALA A 59 -4.30 0.75 7.59
N ILE A 60 -3.85 -0.48 7.89
CA ILE A 60 -4.45 -1.72 7.37
C ILE A 60 -5.86 -1.94 7.93
N GLU A 61 -6.06 -1.74 9.25
CA GLU A 61 -7.36 -1.95 9.91
C GLU A 61 -8.48 -1.04 9.39
N VAL A 62 -8.14 0.17 8.94
CA VAL A 62 -9.11 1.12 8.38
C VAL A 62 -9.22 1.07 6.86
N ALA A 63 -8.36 0.29 6.19
CA ALA A 63 -8.35 0.17 4.75
C ALA A 63 -9.64 -0.51 4.26
N ARG A 64 -10.28 0.08 3.26
CA ARG A 64 -11.51 -0.47 2.65
C ARG A 64 -11.28 -0.78 1.18
N PRO A 65 -12.08 -1.67 0.59
CA PRO A 65 -11.99 -1.97 -0.83
C PRO A 65 -11.95 -0.72 -1.72
N GLY A 66 -10.97 -0.67 -2.61
CA GLY A 66 -10.75 0.46 -3.53
C GLY A 66 -10.21 1.73 -2.88
N TRP A 67 -9.89 1.71 -1.58
CA TRP A 67 -9.29 2.87 -0.90
C TRP A 67 -7.79 2.91 -1.06
N PHE A 68 -7.27 4.12 -1.03
CA PHE A 68 -5.85 4.40 -0.99
C PHE A 68 -5.52 5.12 0.31
N VAL A 69 -4.73 4.48 1.17
CA VAL A 69 -4.32 4.98 2.49
C VAL A 69 -2.81 5.16 2.51
N VAL A 70 -2.33 6.24 3.13
CA VAL A 70 -0.90 6.45 3.34
C VAL A 70 -0.57 6.22 4.81
N ALA A 71 0.35 5.30 5.08
CA ALA A 71 0.95 5.12 6.39
C ALA A 71 2.20 6.00 6.49
N ASP A 72 2.06 7.17 7.09
CA ASP A 72 3.18 8.09 7.33
C ASP A 72 4.08 7.59 8.47
N CYS A 73 5.16 6.92 8.05
CA CYS A 73 6.21 6.38 8.90
C CYS A 73 7.40 7.35 9.04
N GLY A 74 7.26 8.61 8.60
CA GLY A 74 8.32 9.61 8.63
C GLY A 74 9.12 9.69 7.33
N LYS A 75 10.36 10.18 7.42
CA LYS A 75 11.28 10.36 6.30
C LYS A 75 12.64 9.78 6.64
N PHE A 76 13.33 9.25 5.64
CA PHE A 76 14.74 8.94 5.77
C PHE A 76 15.53 10.26 5.88
N SER A 77 16.21 10.47 7.01
CA SER A 77 17.19 11.55 7.16
C SER A 77 18.58 10.93 7.07
N ARG A 78 19.41 11.49 6.18
CA ARG A 78 20.83 11.14 6.07
C ARG A 78 21.66 11.94 7.08
#